data_AF-A0A1I7I5J6-F1
#
_entry.id   AF-A0A1I7I5J6-F1
#
_cell.length_a   1.000
_cell.length_b   1.000
_cell.length_c   1.000
_cell.angle_alpha   90.00
_cell.angle_beta   90.00
_cell.angle_gamma   90.00
#
_symmetry.space_group_name_H-M   'P 1'
#
loop_
_entity.id
_entity.type
_entity.pdbx_description
1 polymer ?
#
loop_
_entity_poly.entity_id
_entity_poly.type
_entity_poly.pdbx_seq_one_letter_code
_entity_poly.pdbx_strand_id
1 'polypeptide(L)'
;MKQINITFYRLLLFLLTVGMVSACSEKIDMGSFVPETPEYSIEGGDITIPKEGGEFTVNVKSNLPWRAKSNASWITLVEESGLGDGKITFTASRNRSVDPREGELIVWVTSDGEKRVKVVQLPSEPSDLVNHYYVKVTGNDSNDGLSWENPITLVAALDRVAPGDIVHIAEGTYVPVNRVTNGNADGDVTFEIHSNITLIGGYPSDAKEGDQPDPENHPTILSGNHQVFHTMVVTAPVEEGKSVVLRNLVITGGSAGNSSAGTLNISGHIFRRSYGGGMNVGGSHVEMYNCKVTGNESGQHAAGIYMFDGAVMKLVDCDITENKGVLDGSNGGGIFNESSTLYMTNCSVMNNTVWGVGAGVYTYSANTNTYLYLYNCTVSGNSTNAGPNTNRRGGGLYAREFTRGLIVNSTFHGNESGNGGGISLYGAAGKTSEVTLISSTVTDNYAINKAAGVETLANTTLKAYNSIVAGNRAVTNADMESAANTASLSYMVVGSQLRDGSGAAVSGVTFDAATMLGALTDNGGRTPTVMLSASSPAATMGMDVDELRQLSLDFNPPIDLDIILKDQTGVSREGKKAMGAVVPR
;
A
#
# COMPACT_ATOMS: atom_id res chain seq x y z
N MET A 1 -65.01 -43.85 13.11
CA MET A 1 -65.76 -44.02 14.37
C MET A 1 -66.41 -42.65 14.65
N LYS A 2 -67.67 -42.32 14.30
CA LYS A 2 -68.95 -42.86 14.83
C LYS A 2 -68.77 -43.24 16.30
N GLN A 3 -69.42 -42.65 17.31
CA GLN A 3 -70.80 -42.21 17.47
C GLN A 3 -70.86 -41.72 18.97
N ILE A 4 -71.66 -40.76 19.43
CA ILE A 4 -72.97 -40.97 20.09
C ILE A 4 -73.32 -39.71 20.93
N ASN A 5 -74.56 -39.25 20.75
CA ASN A 5 -75.34 -38.31 21.57
C ASN A 5 -75.85 -38.97 22.87
N ILE A 6 -76.37 -38.21 23.85
CA ILE A 6 -77.61 -38.45 24.65
C ILE A 6 -77.55 -37.55 25.92
N THR A 7 -78.27 -36.42 26.03
CA THR A 7 -79.69 -36.20 26.45
C THR A 7 -79.99 -36.53 27.93
N PHE A 8 -80.47 -35.57 28.73
CA PHE A 8 -81.83 -35.57 29.37
C PHE A 8 -82.04 -34.50 30.48
N TYR A 9 -82.99 -33.59 30.20
CA TYR A 9 -84.03 -32.97 31.06
C TYR A 9 -84.00 -33.10 32.60
N ARG A 10 -84.33 -32.01 33.32
CA ARG A 10 -85.66 -31.78 33.94
C ARG A 10 -85.82 -30.42 34.64
N LEU A 11 -87.10 -30.05 34.72
CA LEU A 11 -87.76 -28.77 34.95
C LEU A 11 -88.19 -28.62 36.44
N LEU A 12 -88.20 -27.36 36.94
CA LEU A 12 -88.99 -26.74 38.03
C LEU A 12 -89.38 -27.58 39.29
N LEU A 13 -89.07 -27.07 40.50
CA LEU A 13 -89.99 -26.29 41.35
C LEU A 13 -89.35 -25.87 42.70
N PHE A 14 -89.54 -24.60 43.07
CA PHE A 14 -89.76 -24.06 44.42
C PHE A 14 -88.83 -24.45 45.60
N LEU A 15 -88.05 -23.48 46.09
CA LEU A 15 -88.08 -23.12 47.52
C LEU A 15 -87.53 -21.71 47.76
N LEU A 16 -88.46 -20.85 48.14
CA LEU A 16 -88.29 -19.49 48.64
C LEU A 16 -87.56 -19.57 50.00
N THR A 17 -86.30 -19.12 50.08
CA THR A 17 -85.68 -18.77 51.36
C THR A 17 -84.93 -17.45 51.25
N VAL A 18 -85.36 -16.55 52.11
CA VAL A 18 -84.90 -15.18 52.30
C VAL A 18 -83.46 -15.22 52.81
N GLY A 19 -82.51 -14.84 51.95
CA GLY A 19 -81.16 -14.46 52.33
C GLY A 19 -80.97 -12.98 52.03
N MET A 20 -81.23 -12.12 53.01
CA MET A 20 -80.74 -10.74 52.99
C MET A 20 -79.21 -10.77 53.01
N VAL A 21 -78.59 -10.79 51.84
CA VAL A 21 -77.20 -10.38 51.69
C VAL A 21 -77.27 -8.90 51.37
N SER A 22 -76.87 -8.09 52.34
CA SER A 22 -76.72 -6.66 52.20
C SER A 22 -75.81 -6.39 51.00
N ALA A 23 -76.41 -6.00 49.88
CA ALA A 23 -75.71 -5.38 48.79
C ALA A 23 -75.22 -4.03 49.32
N CYS A 24 -73.99 -3.97 49.83
CA CYS A 24 -73.21 -2.76 49.73
C CYS A 24 -72.89 -2.59 48.23
N SER A 25 -73.88 -2.18 47.44
CA SER A 25 -73.54 -1.46 46.23
C SER A 25 -72.94 -0.16 46.73
N GLU A 26 -71.62 -0.07 46.74
CA GLU A 26 -71.02 1.25 46.50
C GLU A 26 -71.71 1.74 45.24
N LYS A 27 -72.54 2.78 45.39
CA LYS A 27 -72.91 3.59 44.24
C LYS A 27 -71.58 4.05 43.66
N ILE A 28 -71.13 3.40 42.60
CA ILE A 28 -70.12 3.99 41.73
C ILE A 28 -70.80 5.25 41.21
N ASP A 29 -70.39 6.39 41.77
CA ASP A 29 -70.80 7.68 41.28
C ASP A 29 -70.21 7.85 39.88
N MET A 30 -70.97 7.42 38.87
CA MET A 30 -70.62 7.65 37.47
C MET A 30 -70.87 9.11 37.04
N GLY A 31 -71.32 9.98 37.96
CA GLY A 31 -71.63 11.38 37.73
C GLY A 31 -70.56 12.36 38.22
N SER A 32 -69.58 11.92 39.01
CA SER A 32 -68.49 12.77 39.51
C SER A 32 -67.12 12.34 38.97
N PHE A 33 -66.97 12.27 37.65
CA PHE A 33 -65.64 12.40 37.06
C PHE A 33 -65.32 13.90 37.03
N VAL A 34 -64.45 14.35 37.93
CA VAL A 34 -63.78 15.64 37.75
C VAL A 34 -62.57 15.32 36.87
N PRO A 35 -62.54 15.74 35.59
CA PRO A 35 -61.36 15.54 34.77
C PRO A 35 -60.20 16.26 35.45
N GLU A 36 -59.13 15.53 35.78
CA GLU A 36 -57.89 16.17 36.15
C GLU A 36 -57.37 16.93 34.93
N THR A 37 -56.93 18.17 35.15
CA THR A 37 -56.27 18.93 34.10
C THR A 37 -54.92 18.26 33.83
N PRO A 38 -54.61 17.85 32.58
CA PRO A 38 -53.33 17.19 32.28
C PRO A 38 -52.15 18.10 32.64
N GLU A 39 -51.35 17.68 33.60
CA GLU A 39 -50.09 18.32 33.99
C GLU A 39 -48.96 17.31 33.84
N TYR A 40 -48.11 17.54 32.84
CA TYR A 40 -46.93 16.71 32.65
C TYR A 40 -45.75 17.53 32.13
N SER A 41 -44.53 17.13 32.46
CA SER A 41 -43.29 17.75 32.00
C SER A 41 -42.22 16.69 31.75
N ILE A 42 -41.33 16.97 30.80
CA ILE A 42 -40.17 16.13 30.54
C ILE A 42 -38.97 16.82 31.17
N GLU A 43 -38.22 16.11 32.01
CA GLU A 43 -37.04 16.65 32.65
C GLU A 43 -35.83 16.51 31.72
N GLY A 44 -35.07 17.59 31.57
CA GLY A 44 -34.01 17.68 30.57
C GLY A 44 -34.57 18.14 29.22
N GLY A 45 -33.89 19.11 28.61
CA GLY A 45 -34.21 19.56 27.25
C GLY A 45 -33.64 18.61 26.21
N ASP A 46 -33.11 19.17 25.13
CA ASP A 46 -32.45 18.41 24.07
C ASP A 46 -31.31 17.53 24.64
N ILE A 47 -31.27 16.28 24.19
CA ILE A 47 -30.31 15.27 24.64
C ILE A 47 -29.28 15.07 23.55
N THR A 48 -27.99 15.17 23.90
CA THR A 48 -26.90 14.78 23.00
C THR A 48 -26.37 13.41 23.42
N ILE A 49 -26.30 12.48 22.47
CA ILE A 49 -25.82 11.10 22.71
C ILE A 49 -24.60 10.77 21.83
N PRO A 50 -23.71 9.87 22.28
CA PRO A 50 -22.51 9.49 21.53
C PRO A 50 -22.84 8.76 20.21
N LYS A 51 -21.88 8.80 19.28
CA LYS A 51 -21.99 8.19 17.94
C LYS A 51 -22.27 6.68 17.99
N GLU A 52 -21.73 5.98 18.99
CA GLU A 52 -21.88 4.54 19.23
C GLU A 52 -23.34 4.16 19.50
N GLY A 53 -24.15 5.12 19.97
CA GLY A 53 -25.49 4.85 20.47
C GLY A 53 -25.45 4.16 21.84
N GLY A 54 -26.47 3.37 22.15
CA GLY A 54 -26.63 2.73 23.44
C GLY A 54 -28.01 2.96 24.06
N GLU A 55 -28.13 2.65 25.34
CA GLU A 55 -29.37 2.86 26.12
C GLU A 55 -29.32 4.19 26.88
N PHE A 56 -30.41 4.94 26.81
CA PHE A 56 -30.55 6.27 27.42
C PHE A 56 -31.92 6.40 28.10
N THR A 57 -32.04 7.34 29.04
CA THR A 57 -33.28 7.56 29.79
C THR A 57 -33.65 9.04 29.86
N VAL A 58 -34.96 9.31 29.83
CA VAL A 58 -35.54 10.65 30.02
C VAL A 58 -36.62 10.57 31.08
N ASN A 59 -36.59 11.43 32.11
CA ASN A 59 -37.62 11.39 33.14
C ASN A 59 -38.87 12.16 32.69
N VAL A 60 -40.04 11.60 32.99
CA VAL A 60 -41.35 12.23 32.76
C VAL A 60 -42.02 12.42 34.11
N LYS A 61 -42.45 13.65 34.39
CA LYS A 61 -43.35 13.98 35.49
C LYS A 61 -44.76 14.08 34.96
N SER A 62 -45.73 13.39 35.55
CA SER A 62 -47.11 13.40 35.05
C SER A 62 -48.11 13.02 36.14
N ASN A 63 -49.20 13.79 36.25
CA ASN A 63 -50.34 13.45 37.10
C ASN A 63 -51.27 12.40 36.47
N LEU A 64 -51.20 12.23 35.13
CA LEU A 64 -52.03 11.30 34.37
C LEU A 64 -51.19 10.30 33.55
N PRO A 65 -51.78 9.19 33.06
CA PRO A 65 -51.08 8.26 32.19
C PRO A 65 -50.58 8.92 30.90
N TRP A 66 -49.33 8.70 30.55
CA TRP A 66 -48.69 9.26 29.35
C TRP A 66 -48.27 8.16 28.37
N ARG A 67 -48.11 8.54 27.12
CA ARG A 67 -47.57 7.72 26.02
C ARG A 67 -46.39 8.42 25.37
N ALA A 68 -45.48 7.64 24.81
CA ALA A 68 -44.31 8.12 24.09
C ALA A 68 -44.12 7.35 22.78
N LYS A 69 -43.58 8.04 21.77
CA LYS A 69 -43.15 7.46 20.49
C LYS A 69 -41.89 8.19 20.01
N SER A 70 -41.14 7.57 19.11
CA SER A 70 -40.07 8.22 18.36
C SER A 70 -40.55 8.53 16.93
N ASN A 71 -40.09 9.64 16.35
CA ASN A 71 -40.22 9.91 14.91
C ASN A 71 -39.02 9.39 14.09
N ALA A 72 -37.97 8.92 14.76
CA ALA A 72 -36.71 8.51 14.19
C ALA A 72 -36.57 6.98 14.26
N SER A 73 -36.37 6.35 13.11
CA SER A 73 -36.22 4.89 12.98
C SER A 73 -35.00 4.31 13.68
N TRP A 74 -34.03 5.16 14.04
CA TRP A 74 -32.80 4.78 14.73
C TRP A 74 -32.92 4.82 16.26
N ILE A 75 -34.06 5.28 16.80
CA ILE A 75 -34.41 5.32 18.22
C ILE A 75 -35.56 4.33 18.46
N THR A 76 -35.36 3.37 19.36
CA THR A 76 -36.38 2.39 19.77
C THR A 76 -36.70 2.58 21.24
N LEU A 77 -37.96 2.86 21.57
CA LEU A 77 -38.40 2.96 22.97
C LEU A 77 -38.52 1.57 23.56
N VAL A 78 -38.00 1.39 24.77
CA VAL A 78 -38.17 0.17 25.58
C VAL A 78 -39.49 0.24 26.35
N GLU A 79 -39.86 1.44 26.82
CA GLU A 79 -41.14 1.71 27.49
C GLU A 79 -41.85 2.88 26.79
N GLU A 80 -43.07 2.62 26.29
CA GLU A 80 -43.86 3.58 25.51
C GLU A 80 -44.99 4.25 26.31
N SER A 81 -45.12 3.97 27.60
CA SER A 81 -46.15 4.57 28.45
C SER A 81 -45.87 4.43 29.95
N GLY A 82 -46.42 5.34 30.75
CA GLY A 82 -46.41 5.27 32.22
C GLY A 82 -47.75 5.73 32.81
N LEU A 83 -48.05 5.32 34.05
CA LEU A 83 -49.31 5.66 34.74
C LEU A 83 -49.25 6.95 35.57
N GLY A 84 -48.06 7.54 35.71
CA GLY A 84 -47.76 8.77 36.45
C GLY A 84 -46.30 9.15 36.20
N ASP A 85 -45.61 9.71 37.19
CA ASP A 85 -44.15 9.91 37.12
C ASP A 85 -43.41 8.64 36.67
N GLY A 86 -42.47 8.76 35.73
CA GLY A 86 -41.78 7.63 35.14
C GLY A 86 -40.56 8.01 34.32
N LYS A 87 -40.01 7.04 33.58
CA LYS A 87 -38.87 7.23 32.69
C LYS A 87 -39.18 6.66 31.31
N ILE A 88 -38.76 7.36 30.28
CA ILE A 88 -38.68 6.81 28.92
C ILE A 88 -37.28 6.25 28.77
N THR A 89 -37.18 4.92 28.75
CA THR A 89 -35.96 4.23 28.35
C THR A 89 -35.99 4.00 26.85
N PHE A 90 -34.93 4.36 26.14
CA PHE A 90 -34.80 4.13 24.71
C PHE A 90 -33.40 3.66 24.34
N THR A 91 -33.31 2.91 23.25
CA THR A 91 -32.04 2.54 22.63
C THR A 91 -31.85 3.32 21.35
N ALA A 92 -30.62 3.78 21.09
CA ALA A 92 -30.25 4.40 19.83
C ALA A 92 -29.22 3.51 19.12
N SER A 93 -29.44 3.24 17.83
CA SER A 93 -28.44 2.59 16.99
C SER A 93 -27.23 3.51 16.76
N ARG A 94 -26.09 2.93 16.36
CA ARG A 94 -24.89 3.69 16.01
C ARG A 94 -25.14 4.64 14.84
N ASN A 95 -24.69 5.90 14.94
CA ASN A 95 -24.58 6.79 13.79
C ASN A 95 -23.35 6.38 12.98
N ARG A 96 -23.52 6.14 11.67
CA ARG A 96 -22.43 5.84 10.72
C ARG A 96 -22.26 6.96 9.68
N SER A 97 -22.88 8.11 9.91
CA SER A 97 -22.71 9.29 9.07
C SER A 97 -21.66 10.21 9.68
N VAL A 98 -20.91 10.91 8.83
CA VAL A 98 -20.06 12.05 9.25
C VAL A 98 -20.87 13.28 9.64
N ASP A 99 -22.18 13.25 9.43
CA ASP A 99 -23.11 14.26 9.89
C ASP A 99 -23.79 13.83 11.20
N PRO A 100 -24.01 14.76 12.15
CA PRO A 100 -24.90 14.50 13.27
C PRO A 100 -26.31 14.20 12.74
N ARG A 101 -27.04 13.35 13.44
CA ARG A 101 -28.44 13.06 13.10
C ARG A 101 -29.37 13.39 14.26
N GLU A 102 -30.57 13.82 13.91
CA GLU A 102 -31.56 14.31 14.87
C GLU A 102 -32.83 13.45 14.82
N GLY A 103 -33.46 13.28 15.97
CA GLY A 103 -34.72 12.59 16.17
C GLY A 103 -35.48 13.20 17.33
N GLU A 104 -36.77 12.90 17.47
CA GLU A 104 -37.58 13.42 18.55
C GLU A 104 -38.31 12.29 19.28
N LEU A 105 -38.26 12.34 20.61
CA LEU A 105 -39.20 11.63 21.47
C LEU A 105 -40.43 12.52 21.65
N ILE A 106 -41.59 12.01 21.27
CA ILE A 106 -42.87 12.70 21.35
C ILE A 106 -43.68 12.07 22.47
N VAL A 107 -44.03 12.86 23.49
CA VAL A 107 -44.72 12.41 24.71
C VAL A 107 -46.04 13.14 24.86
N TRP A 108 -47.13 12.42 25.13
CA TRP A 108 -48.46 13.01 25.25
C TRP A 108 -49.33 12.29 26.29
N VAL A 109 -50.21 13.07 26.92
CA VAL A 109 -51.31 12.55 27.77
C VAL A 109 -52.62 12.54 26.96
N THR A 110 -52.86 13.59 26.17
CA THR A 110 -53.98 13.72 25.22
C THR A 110 -53.44 14.14 23.84
N SER A 111 -54.14 13.81 22.74
CA SER A 111 -53.69 14.11 21.37
C SER A 111 -53.38 15.59 21.10
N ASP A 112 -53.98 16.49 21.88
CA ASP A 112 -53.95 17.93 21.63
C ASP A 112 -52.83 18.65 22.40
N GLY A 113 -51.99 17.89 23.12
CA GLY A 113 -50.84 18.40 23.86
C GLY A 113 -49.69 17.40 23.81
N GLU A 114 -48.93 17.42 22.72
CA GLU A 114 -47.66 16.68 22.58
C GLU A 114 -46.49 17.55 23.07
N LYS A 115 -45.52 16.95 23.77
CA LYS A 115 -44.21 17.54 24.11
C LYS A 115 -43.12 16.76 23.41
N ARG A 116 -42.08 17.47 22.97
CA ARG A 116 -40.99 16.91 22.15
C ARG A 116 -39.67 17.08 22.87
N VAL A 117 -38.87 16.03 22.88
CA VAL A 117 -37.45 16.07 23.26
C VAL A 117 -36.62 15.74 22.04
N LYS A 118 -35.78 16.69 21.63
CA LYS A 118 -34.83 16.46 20.56
C LYS A 118 -33.69 15.57 21.05
N VAL A 119 -33.34 14.56 20.28
CA VAL A 119 -32.18 13.70 20.48
C VAL A 119 -31.22 13.96 19.34
N VAL A 120 -30.06 14.54 19.64
CA VAL A 120 -28.96 14.77 18.71
C VAL A 120 -27.91 13.68 18.93
N GLN A 121 -27.67 12.85 17.93
CA GLN A 121 -26.58 11.88 17.97
C GLN A 121 -25.37 12.45 17.23
N LEU A 122 -24.21 12.43 17.90
CA LEU A 122 -22.95 12.92 17.36
C LEU A 122 -22.56 12.18 16.06
N PRO A 123 -21.83 12.83 15.14
CA PRO A 123 -21.33 12.20 13.92
C PRO A 123 -20.27 11.13 14.22
N SER A 124 -20.09 10.22 13.27
CA SER A 124 -18.86 9.44 13.15
C SER A 124 -17.72 10.32 12.65
N GLU A 125 -16.51 10.07 13.14
CA GLU A 125 -15.28 10.50 12.49
C GLU A 125 -15.05 9.66 11.21
N PRO A 126 -14.36 10.19 10.18
CA PRO A 126 -14.01 9.42 9.00
C PRO A 126 -13.29 8.10 9.31
N SER A 127 -12.49 8.06 10.38
CA SER A 127 -11.83 6.85 10.88
C SER A 127 -12.80 5.80 11.42
N ASP A 128 -13.99 6.20 11.87
CA ASP A 128 -15.03 5.26 12.34
C ASP A 128 -15.79 4.57 11.19
N LEU A 129 -15.56 5.02 9.95
CA LEU A 129 -16.12 4.44 8.74
C LEU A 129 -15.17 3.44 8.07
N VAL A 130 -13.91 3.41 8.49
CA VAL A 130 -12.92 2.44 8.04
C VAL A 130 -13.32 1.06 8.56
N ASN A 131 -13.64 0.16 7.66
CA ASN A 131 -13.84 -1.24 7.99
C ASN A 131 -12.49 -1.96 8.04
N HIS A 132 -12.38 -2.85 9.02
CA HIS A 132 -11.30 -3.82 9.10
C HIS A 132 -11.85 -5.16 8.63
N TYR A 133 -11.41 -5.62 7.46
CA TYR A 133 -11.75 -6.92 6.93
C TYR A 133 -10.68 -7.94 7.30
N TYR A 134 -11.10 -9.13 7.73
CA TYR A 134 -10.24 -10.20 8.20
C TYR A 134 -10.35 -11.39 7.26
N VAL A 135 -9.22 -11.79 6.70
CA VAL A 135 -9.15 -12.73 5.58
C VAL A 135 -8.33 -13.96 5.96
N LYS A 136 -8.89 -15.14 5.68
CA LYS A 136 -8.20 -16.43 5.74
C LYS A 136 -8.40 -17.18 4.42
N VAL A 137 -7.46 -18.06 4.07
CA VAL A 137 -7.63 -18.98 2.91
C VAL A 137 -8.92 -19.81 3.05
N THR A 138 -9.28 -20.17 4.29
CA THR A 138 -10.48 -20.94 4.65
C THR A 138 -11.70 -20.05 4.98
N GLY A 139 -11.64 -18.76 4.66
CA GLY A 139 -12.74 -17.81 4.93
C GLY A 139 -14.06 -18.24 4.29
N ASN A 140 -15.17 -17.81 4.90
CA ASN A 140 -16.52 -18.09 4.41
C ASN A 140 -17.22 -16.77 4.05
N ASP A 141 -17.53 -16.59 2.76
CA ASP A 141 -18.09 -15.33 2.26
C ASP A 141 -19.52 -15.03 2.75
N SER A 142 -20.17 -15.99 3.43
CA SER A 142 -21.42 -15.74 4.15
C SER A 142 -21.22 -14.93 5.44
N ASN A 143 -19.99 -14.83 5.93
CA ASN A 143 -19.62 -14.00 7.08
C ASN A 143 -19.57 -12.51 6.72
N ASP A 144 -19.62 -11.64 7.73
CA ASP A 144 -19.43 -10.21 7.54
C ASP A 144 -17.98 -9.84 7.20
N GLY A 145 -17.01 -10.63 7.68
CA GLY A 145 -15.59 -10.40 7.49
C GLY A 145 -14.99 -9.41 8.48
N LEU A 146 -15.71 -9.03 9.53
CA LEU A 146 -15.31 -7.93 10.43
C LEU A 146 -14.59 -8.42 11.70
N SER A 147 -14.26 -9.71 11.79
CA SER A 147 -13.40 -10.26 12.84
C SER A 147 -12.69 -11.54 12.39
N TRP A 148 -11.66 -11.95 13.13
CA TRP A 148 -10.91 -13.19 12.88
C TRP A 148 -11.71 -14.49 13.11
N GLU A 149 -12.79 -14.44 13.91
CA GLU A 149 -13.75 -15.54 14.12
C GLU A 149 -14.71 -15.71 12.94
N ASN A 150 -15.02 -14.62 12.24
CA ASN A 150 -15.91 -14.59 11.09
C ASN A 150 -15.17 -14.14 9.81
N PRO A 151 -14.07 -14.79 9.42
CA PRO A 151 -13.26 -14.37 8.29
C PRO A 151 -13.96 -14.63 6.96
N ILE A 152 -13.63 -13.83 5.95
CA ILE A 152 -14.07 -13.98 4.57
C ILE A 152 -12.88 -14.33 3.66
N THR A 153 -13.13 -14.68 2.40
CA THR A 153 -12.04 -14.85 1.42
C THR A 153 -11.47 -13.49 1.01
N LEU A 154 -10.25 -13.47 0.46
CA LEU A 154 -9.63 -12.24 -0.05
C LEU A 154 -10.45 -11.61 -1.17
N VAL A 155 -11.06 -12.45 -2.02
CA VAL A 155 -11.89 -12.02 -3.13
C VAL A 155 -13.11 -11.26 -2.61
N ALA A 156 -13.83 -11.83 -1.65
CA ALA A 156 -14.98 -11.16 -1.05
C ALA A 156 -14.61 -9.88 -0.31
N ALA A 157 -13.42 -9.81 0.31
CA ALA A 157 -12.94 -8.57 0.91
C ALA A 157 -12.71 -7.49 -0.16
N LEU A 158 -11.97 -7.80 -1.23
CA LEU A 158 -11.69 -6.86 -2.32
C LEU A 158 -12.96 -6.38 -3.06
N ASP A 159 -14.02 -7.18 -3.08
CA ASP A 159 -15.32 -6.77 -3.65
C ASP A 159 -16.11 -5.81 -2.73
N ARG A 160 -15.83 -5.80 -1.41
CA ARG A 160 -16.60 -5.04 -0.39
C ARG A 160 -15.94 -3.74 0.04
N VAL A 161 -14.62 -3.65 -0.08
CA VAL A 161 -13.83 -2.52 0.42
C VAL A 161 -14.21 -1.19 -0.23
N ALA A 162 -14.19 -0.14 0.57
CA ALA A 162 -14.26 1.25 0.17
C ALA A 162 -12.92 1.97 0.45
N PRO A 163 -12.65 3.14 -0.17
CA PRO A 163 -11.44 3.91 0.12
C PRO A 163 -11.27 4.19 1.62
N GLY A 164 -10.09 3.87 2.15
CA GLY A 164 -9.76 3.97 3.58
C GLY A 164 -9.79 2.64 4.32
N ASP A 165 -10.49 1.61 3.82
CA ASP A 165 -10.60 0.31 4.47
C ASP A 165 -9.26 -0.43 4.61
N ILE A 166 -9.20 -1.33 5.59
CA ILE A 166 -8.02 -2.13 5.91
C ILE A 166 -8.37 -3.61 5.79
N VAL A 167 -7.54 -4.37 5.08
CA VAL A 167 -7.68 -5.82 4.91
C VAL A 167 -6.50 -6.51 5.59
N HIS A 168 -6.79 -7.24 6.67
CA HIS A 168 -5.84 -8.08 7.41
C HIS A 168 -5.88 -9.49 6.83
N ILE A 169 -4.73 -10.02 6.41
CA ILE A 169 -4.65 -11.26 5.64
C ILE A 169 -3.76 -12.25 6.39
N ALA A 170 -4.34 -13.38 6.78
CA ALA A 170 -3.61 -14.50 7.35
C ALA A 170 -2.65 -15.13 6.33
N GLU A 171 -1.67 -15.87 6.84
CA GLU A 171 -0.70 -16.63 6.07
C GLU A 171 -1.38 -17.59 5.11
N GLY A 172 -0.65 -17.95 4.06
CA GLY A 172 -1.09 -18.89 3.06
C GLY A 172 -1.07 -18.31 1.65
N THR A 173 -1.45 -19.14 0.70
CA THR A 173 -1.44 -18.81 -0.72
C THR A 173 -2.84 -18.52 -1.21
N TYR A 174 -3.04 -17.30 -1.69
CA TYR A 174 -4.28 -16.82 -2.28
C TYR A 174 -4.11 -16.75 -3.80
N VAL A 175 -5.10 -17.26 -4.52
CA VAL A 175 -5.15 -17.23 -6.00
C VAL A 175 -6.36 -16.41 -6.42
N PRO A 176 -6.21 -15.46 -7.36
CA PRO A 176 -7.33 -14.63 -7.79
C PRO A 176 -8.33 -15.46 -8.61
N VAL A 177 -9.60 -15.05 -8.57
CA VAL A 177 -10.68 -15.70 -9.34
C VAL A 177 -11.52 -14.70 -10.15
N ASN A 178 -11.53 -13.43 -9.75
CA ASN A 178 -12.23 -12.36 -10.45
C ASN A 178 -11.35 -11.79 -11.56
N ARG A 179 -11.98 -11.45 -12.70
CA ARG A 179 -11.33 -10.66 -13.74
C ARG A 179 -11.23 -9.21 -13.32
N VAL A 180 -10.14 -8.56 -13.70
CA VAL A 180 -10.00 -7.10 -13.61
C VAL A 180 -11.16 -6.40 -14.33
N THR A 181 -11.51 -5.20 -13.90
CA THR A 181 -12.47 -4.30 -14.56
C THR A 181 -12.23 -4.26 -16.08
N ASN A 182 -13.31 -4.43 -16.85
CA ASN A 182 -13.31 -4.54 -18.32
C ASN A 182 -12.54 -5.74 -18.92
N GLY A 183 -12.03 -6.65 -18.08
CA GLY A 183 -11.36 -7.88 -18.49
C GLY A 183 -12.30 -8.83 -19.25
N ASN A 184 -11.77 -9.44 -20.30
CA ASN A 184 -12.50 -10.34 -21.19
C ASN A 184 -11.70 -11.57 -21.65
N ALA A 185 -10.42 -11.67 -21.28
CA ALA A 185 -9.59 -12.84 -21.52
C ALA A 185 -9.47 -13.69 -20.24
N ASP A 186 -9.07 -14.95 -20.40
CA ASP A 186 -8.85 -15.83 -19.23
C ASP A 186 -7.68 -15.36 -18.36
N GLY A 187 -6.65 -14.80 -18.99
CA GLY A 187 -5.52 -14.19 -18.27
C GLY A 187 -5.83 -12.89 -17.53
N ASP A 188 -7.03 -12.31 -17.68
CA ASP A 188 -7.42 -11.08 -16.99
C ASP A 188 -7.85 -11.31 -15.53
N VAL A 189 -7.86 -12.56 -15.05
CA VAL A 189 -8.07 -12.89 -13.64
C VAL A 189 -6.93 -12.30 -12.80
N THR A 190 -7.22 -11.56 -11.74
CA THR A 190 -6.19 -10.85 -10.96
C THR A 190 -6.68 -10.44 -9.58
N PHE A 191 -5.78 -10.00 -8.70
CA PHE A 191 -6.13 -9.17 -7.55
C PHE A 191 -6.20 -7.71 -8.00
N GLU A 192 -7.40 -7.23 -8.32
CA GLU A 192 -7.61 -5.82 -8.64
C GLU A 192 -7.73 -5.01 -7.36
N ILE A 193 -6.87 -3.98 -7.21
CA ILE A 193 -6.98 -2.99 -6.14
C ILE A 193 -7.58 -1.72 -6.73
N HIS A 194 -8.91 -1.62 -6.67
CA HIS A 194 -9.71 -0.56 -7.28
C HIS A 194 -9.94 0.67 -6.40
N SER A 195 -9.57 0.59 -5.12
CA SER A 195 -9.79 1.64 -4.11
C SER A 195 -8.52 1.92 -3.33
N ASN A 196 -8.37 3.15 -2.80
CA ASN A 196 -7.26 3.53 -1.93
C ASN A 196 -7.38 2.87 -0.54
N ILE A 197 -6.95 1.62 -0.43
CA ILE A 197 -7.09 0.75 0.76
C ILE A 197 -5.73 0.27 1.27
N THR A 198 -5.71 -0.28 2.48
CA THR A 198 -4.52 -0.93 3.04
C THR A 198 -4.68 -2.45 3.07
N LEU A 199 -3.71 -3.19 2.52
CA LEU A 199 -3.59 -4.65 2.66
C LEU A 199 -2.41 -4.97 3.56
N ILE A 200 -2.63 -5.80 4.59
CA ILE A 200 -1.60 -6.20 5.56
C ILE A 200 -1.55 -7.72 5.62
N GLY A 201 -0.49 -8.31 5.09
CA GLY A 201 -0.16 -9.73 5.28
C GLY A 201 0.63 -9.98 6.56
N GLY A 202 0.89 -11.26 6.84
CA GLY A 202 1.75 -11.68 7.94
C GLY A 202 1.04 -12.23 9.17
N TYR A 203 -0.29 -12.41 9.16
CA TYR A 203 -0.99 -12.92 10.34
C TYR A 203 -0.98 -14.46 10.38
N PRO A 204 -0.96 -15.11 11.55
CA PRO A 204 -1.06 -16.58 11.63
C PRO A 204 -2.34 -17.13 10.99
N SER A 205 -2.32 -18.37 10.50
CA SER A 205 -3.52 -19.01 9.92
C SER A 205 -4.67 -19.17 10.92
N ASP A 206 -4.35 -19.29 12.21
CA ASP A 206 -5.28 -19.34 13.33
C ASP A 206 -5.45 -17.99 14.06
N ALA A 207 -5.09 -16.87 13.40
CA ALA A 207 -5.13 -15.53 13.97
C ALA A 207 -6.45 -15.22 14.69
N LYS A 208 -6.34 -14.44 15.75
CA LYS A 208 -7.39 -13.98 16.69
C LYS A 208 -7.25 -12.49 16.96
N GLU A 209 -8.27 -11.92 17.59
CA GLU A 209 -8.26 -10.51 17.97
C GLU A 209 -7.02 -10.16 18.81
N GLY A 210 -6.32 -9.09 18.41
CA GLY A 210 -5.08 -8.62 19.05
C GLY A 210 -3.77 -9.16 18.45
N ASP A 211 -3.81 -10.22 17.63
CA ASP A 211 -2.62 -10.73 16.97
C ASP A 211 -1.97 -9.68 16.05
N GLN A 212 -0.65 -9.73 15.94
CA GLN A 212 0.16 -8.80 15.14
C GLN A 212 0.78 -9.52 13.94
N PRO A 213 1.05 -8.82 12.83
CA PRO A 213 1.68 -9.42 11.66
C PRO A 213 3.15 -9.75 11.93
N ASP A 214 3.55 -10.97 11.60
CA ASP A 214 4.92 -11.49 11.61
C ASP A 214 5.19 -12.22 10.27
N PRO A 215 5.54 -11.46 9.21
CA PRO A 215 5.69 -12.02 7.86
C PRO A 215 6.86 -12.96 7.67
N GLU A 216 7.85 -12.96 8.57
CA GLU A 216 8.98 -13.89 8.50
C GLU A 216 8.52 -15.33 8.79
N ASN A 217 7.58 -15.48 9.75
CA ASN A 217 7.05 -16.78 10.15
C ASN A 217 5.69 -17.11 9.51
N HIS A 218 4.92 -16.10 9.08
CA HIS A 218 3.55 -16.24 8.61
C HIS A 218 3.33 -15.59 7.22
N PRO A 219 4.00 -16.06 6.16
CA PRO A 219 3.98 -15.38 4.87
C PRO A 219 2.58 -15.39 4.22
N THR A 220 2.13 -14.22 3.78
CA THR A 220 0.94 -14.06 2.94
C THR A 220 1.37 -13.97 1.46
N ILE A 221 0.97 -14.96 0.67
CA ILE A 221 1.38 -15.10 -0.72
C ILE A 221 0.19 -14.87 -1.65
N LEU A 222 0.25 -13.81 -2.45
CA LEU A 222 -0.66 -13.55 -3.56
C LEU A 222 -0.03 -14.15 -4.83
N SER A 223 -0.64 -15.21 -5.35
CA SER A 223 -0.09 -16.00 -6.46
C SER A 223 -1.02 -16.02 -7.66
N GLY A 224 -0.49 -15.61 -8.82
CA GLY A 224 -1.14 -15.79 -10.11
C GLY A 224 -1.08 -17.22 -10.66
N ASN A 225 -0.34 -18.13 -9.99
CA ASN A 225 -0.13 -19.52 -10.39
C ASN A 225 0.33 -19.73 -11.85
N HIS A 226 0.96 -18.72 -12.45
CA HIS A 226 1.32 -18.59 -13.85
C HIS A 226 0.16 -18.78 -14.84
N GLN A 227 -1.07 -18.53 -14.40
CA GLN A 227 -2.27 -18.61 -15.24
C GLN A 227 -2.85 -17.23 -15.60
N VAL A 228 -2.34 -16.18 -14.97
CA VAL A 228 -2.83 -14.81 -15.11
C VAL A 228 -1.80 -13.93 -15.80
N PHE A 229 -2.24 -12.90 -16.50
CA PHE A 229 -1.34 -11.89 -17.05
C PHE A 229 -0.65 -11.10 -15.94
N HIS A 230 -1.42 -10.67 -14.95
CA HIS A 230 -0.94 -9.84 -13.84
C HIS A 230 -1.41 -10.47 -12.53
N THR A 231 -0.51 -10.76 -11.60
CA THR A 231 -0.93 -11.21 -10.26
C THR A 231 -1.74 -10.13 -9.57
N MET A 232 -1.33 -8.87 -9.70
CA MET A 232 -2.03 -7.71 -9.15
C MET A 232 -2.13 -6.58 -10.19
N VAL A 233 -3.32 -5.97 -10.29
CA VAL A 233 -3.53 -4.74 -11.06
C VAL A 233 -4.03 -3.66 -10.10
N VAL A 234 -3.38 -2.51 -10.10
CA VAL A 234 -3.81 -1.35 -9.31
C VAL A 234 -4.51 -0.35 -10.22
N THR A 235 -5.79 -0.11 -9.93
CA THR A 235 -6.70 0.75 -10.72
C THR A 235 -7.29 1.88 -9.86
N ALA A 236 -6.88 1.98 -8.60
CA ALA A 236 -7.36 2.98 -7.65
C ALA A 236 -7.10 4.42 -8.15
N PRO A 237 -8.13 5.29 -8.15
CA PRO A 237 -7.97 6.66 -8.61
C PRO A 237 -7.07 7.48 -7.69
N VAL A 238 -6.38 8.47 -8.25
CA VAL A 238 -5.66 9.47 -7.45
C VAL A 238 -6.65 10.31 -6.67
N GLU A 239 -6.53 10.26 -5.35
CA GLU A 239 -7.26 11.11 -4.41
C GLU A 239 -6.25 11.83 -3.51
N GLU A 240 -6.51 13.11 -3.22
CA GLU A 240 -5.61 13.91 -2.39
C GLU A 240 -5.41 13.26 -1.02
N GLY A 241 -4.15 13.05 -0.63
CA GLY A 241 -3.78 12.47 0.66
C GLY A 241 -4.06 10.97 0.82
N LYS A 242 -4.44 10.27 -0.25
CA LYS A 242 -4.69 8.82 -0.22
C LYS A 242 -3.77 8.04 -1.17
N SER A 243 -3.55 6.79 -0.83
CA SER A 243 -2.78 5.83 -1.61
C SER A 243 -3.29 4.42 -1.36
N VAL A 244 -3.00 3.50 -2.29
CA VAL A 244 -3.04 2.07 -2.03
C VAL A 244 -1.83 1.72 -1.19
N VAL A 245 -2.03 1.00 -0.08
CA VAL A 245 -0.93 0.64 0.82
C VAL A 245 -0.81 -0.86 0.98
N LEU A 246 0.35 -1.41 0.62
CA LEU A 246 0.63 -2.84 0.67
C LEU A 246 1.71 -3.11 1.71
N ARG A 247 1.44 -4.02 2.64
CA ARG A 247 2.37 -4.44 3.69
C ARG A 247 2.53 -5.94 3.71
N ASN A 248 3.77 -6.41 3.83
CA ASN A 248 4.06 -7.80 4.20
C ASN A 248 3.52 -8.84 3.21
N LEU A 249 3.47 -8.51 1.91
CA LEU A 249 2.92 -9.38 0.87
C LEU A 249 4.02 -9.95 -0.02
N VAL A 250 3.87 -11.21 -0.40
CA VAL A 250 4.60 -11.80 -1.52
C VAL A 250 3.69 -11.83 -2.76
N ILE A 251 4.11 -11.18 -3.84
CA ILE A 251 3.38 -11.10 -5.12
C ILE A 251 4.17 -11.92 -6.15
N THR A 252 3.61 -13.04 -6.59
CA THR A 252 4.31 -14.04 -7.41
C THR A 252 3.41 -14.68 -8.45
N GLY A 253 4.02 -15.41 -9.40
CA GLY A 253 3.29 -16.29 -10.31
C GLY A 253 2.45 -15.56 -11.36
N GLY A 254 2.72 -14.30 -11.67
CA GLY A 254 2.12 -13.66 -12.83
C GLY A 254 2.89 -14.00 -14.11
N SER A 255 2.22 -14.04 -15.25
CA SER A 255 2.83 -14.31 -16.55
C SER A 255 2.22 -13.41 -17.61
N ALA A 256 2.77 -12.20 -17.76
CA ALA A 256 2.23 -11.23 -18.69
C ALA A 256 2.20 -11.79 -20.12
N GLY A 257 1.17 -11.44 -20.88
CA GLY A 257 0.93 -11.98 -22.22
C GLY A 257 2.02 -11.61 -23.24
N ASN A 258 1.91 -12.18 -24.43
CA ASN A 258 2.71 -11.75 -25.59
C ASN A 258 2.16 -10.44 -26.19
N SER A 259 2.87 -9.86 -27.16
CA SER A 259 2.48 -8.59 -27.81
C SER A 259 1.09 -8.57 -28.45
N SER A 260 0.51 -9.73 -28.74
CA SER A 260 -0.83 -9.87 -29.33
C SER A 260 -1.94 -9.98 -28.29
N ALA A 261 -1.62 -10.00 -27.00
CA ALA A 261 -2.61 -10.11 -25.91
C ALA A 261 -3.55 -8.90 -25.83
N GLY A 262 -3.15 -7.77 -26.40
CA GLY A 262 -3.95 -6.54 -26.46
C GLY A 262 -3.89 -5.73 -25.15
N THR A 263 -4.86 -4.84 -24.99
CA THR A 263 -4.90 -3.85 -23.91
C THR A 263 -6.30 -3.74 -23.32
N LEU A 264 -6.38 -3.23 -22.08
CA LEU A 264 -7.60 -2.82 -21.42
C LEU A 264 -7.57 -1.31 -21.17
N ASN A 265 -8.69 -0.63 -21.35
CA ASN A 265 -8.86 0.75 -20.87
C ASN A 265 -9.67 0.71 -19.58
N ILE A 266 -9.05 1.16 -18.49
CA ILE A 266 -9.67 1.24 -17.16
C ILE A 266 -9.45 2.65 -16.66
N SER A 267 -10.55 3.37 -16.41
CA SER A 267 -10.55 4.76 -15.92
C SER A 267 -9.71 5.74 -16.76
N GLY A 268 -9.54 5.48 -18.06
CA GLY A 268 -8.76 6.33 -18.97
C GLY A 268 -7.31 5.87 -19.16
N HIS A 269 -6.82 4.93 -18.36
CA HIS A 269 -5.47 4.38 -18.45
C HIS A 269 -5.44 3.10 -19.31
N ILE A 270 -4.40 2.95 -20.15
CA ILE A 270 -4.24 1.82 -21.06
C ILE A 270 -3.34 0.75 -20.44
N PHE A 271 -3.96 -0.23 -19.78
CA PHE A 271 -3.29 -1.39 -19.20
C PHE A 271 -2.91 -2.38 -20.32
N ARG A 272 -1.61 -2.62 -20.47
CA ARG A 272 -1.09 -3.61 -21.43
C ARG A 272 -1.02 -4.98 -20.78
N ARG A 273 -1.71 -5.96 -21.36
CA ARG A 273 -1.67 -7.35 -20.88
C ARG A 273 -0.29 -7.99 -20.96
N SER A 274 0.58 -7.46 -21.82
CA SER A 274 1.92 -7.98 -22.05
C SER A 274 3.02 -7.38 -21.17
N TYR A 275 2.64 -6.54 -20.19
CA TYR A 275 3.57 -5.79 -19.34
C TYR A 275 3.20 -5.98 -17.87
N GLY A 276 4.17 -6.17 -16.97
CA GLY A 276 3.92 -6.21 -15.53
C GLY A 276 3.37 -7.55 -15.06
N GLY A 277 4.15 -8.62 -15.15
CA GLY A 277 3.71 -9.95 -14.71
C GLY A 277 3.28 -9.97 -13.24
N GLY A 278 4.13 -9.49 -12.35
CA GLY A 278 3.78 -9.37 -10.93
C GLY A 278 2.73 -8.28 -10.68
N MET A 279 3.03 -7.05 -11.11
CA MET A 279 2.20 -5.88 -10.88
C MET A 279 2.08 -4.98 -12.10
N ASN A 280 0.86 -4.48 -12.33
CA ASN A 280 0.55 -3.48 -13.35
C ASN A 280 -0.16 -2.28 -12.70
N VAL A 281 0.48 -1.10 -12.72
CA VAL A 281 0.06 0.09 -11.95
C VAL A 281 -0.15 1.27 -12.91
N GLY A 282 -1.40 1.63 -13.17
CA GLY A 282 -1.76 2.73 -14.08
C GLY A 282 -2.29 3.94 -13.33
N GLY A 283 -1.62 5.09 -13.45
CA GLY A 283 -2.11 6.37 -12.94
C GLY A 283 -2.53 6.38 -11.46
N SER A 284 -1.92 5.52 -10.62
CA SER A 284 -2.29 5.32 -9.22
C SER A 284 -1.17 5.74 -8.26
N HIS A 285 -1.51 6.05 -7.01
CA HIS A 285 -0.55 6.22 -5.92
C HIS A 285 -0.46 4.95 -5.09
N VAL A 286 0.74 4.35 -5.01
CA VAL A 286 0.98 3.09 -4.30
C VAL A 286 2.16 3.20 -3.34
N GLU A 287 1.97 2.73 -2.12
CA GLU A 287 3.00 2.61 -1.11
C GLU A 287 3.17 1.14 -0.70
N MET A 288 4.38 0.61 -0.85
CA MET A 288 4.73 -0.77 -0.51
C MET A 288 5.75 -0.78 0.62
N TYR A 289 5.49 -1.59 1.65
CA TYR A 289 6.33 -1.72 2.82
C TYR A 289 6.59 -3.21 3.08
N ASN A 290 7.86 -3.61 3.10
CA ASN A 290 8.25 -5.00 3.37
C ASN A 290 7.52 -6.02 2.48
N CYS A 291 7.39 -5.70 1.20
CA CYS A 291 6.76 -6.56 0.20
C CYS A 291 7.81 -7.18 -0.72
N LYS A 292 7.50 -8.38 -1.25
CA LYS A 292 8.33 -9.08 -2.23
C LYS A 292 7.58 -9.26 -3.55
N VAL A 293 8.15 -8.81 -4.67
CA VAL A 293 7.64 -9.09 -6.02
C VAL A 293 8.62 -10.04 -6.70
N THR A 294 8.25 -11.32 -6.80
CA THR A 294 9.21 -12.38 -7.15
C THR A 294 8.67 -13.46 -8.05
N GLY A 295 9.54 -14.09 -8.83
CA GLY A 295 9.19 -15.28 -9.61
C GLY A 295 8.08 -15.04 -10.63
N ASN A 296 7.94 -13.81 -11.12
CA ASN A 296 6.97 -13.46 -12.15
C ASN A 296 7.62 -13.53 -13.54
N GLU A 297 6.81 -13.79 -14.55
CA GLU A 297 7.23 -13.85 -15.93
C GLU A 297 6.53 -12.78 -16.78
N SER A 298 7.16 -12.41 -17.89
CA SER A 298 6.51 -11.60 -18.90
C SER A 298 6.85 -12.06 -20.31
N GLY A 299 5.81 -12.27 -21.10
CA GLY A 299 5.85 -12.51 -22.53
C GLY A 299 6.20 -11.26 -23.34
N GLN A 300 6.47 -10.10 -22.75
CA GLN A 300 7.04 -8.97 -23.49
C GLN A 300 7.94 -8.08 -22.63
N HIS A 301 7.42 -7.27 -21.72
CA HIS A 301 8.23 -6.37 -20.88
C HIS A 301 7.81 -6.44 -19.42
N ALA A 302 8.68 -6.01 -18.50
CA ALA A 302 8.35 -5.84 -17.09
C ALA A 302 7.81 -7.11 -16.43
N ALA A 303 8.66 -8.09 -16.16
CA ALA A 303 8.20 -9.31 -15.50
C ALA A 303 7.75 -9.04 -14.06
N GLY A 304 8.48 -8.20 -13.33
CA GLY A 304 8.09 -7.78 -11.98
C GLY A 304 7.00 -6.71 -11.99
N ILE A 305 7.38 -5.43 -12.06
CA ILE A 305 6.48 -4.28 -11.92
C ILE A 305 6.50 -3.44 -13.20
N TYR A 306 5.33 -3.15 -13.75
CA TYR A 306 5.14 -2.08 -14.73
C TYR A 306 4.30 -0.96 -14.13
N MET A 307 4.82 0.27 -14.16
CA MET A 307 4.12 1.46 -13.71
C MET A 307 4.10 2.52 -14.80
N PHE A 308 2.94 3.12 -15.03
CA PHE A 308 2.72 3.99 -16.18
C PHE A 308 1.68 5.11 -15.95
N ASP A 309 1.66 6.06 -16.88
CA ASP A 309 0.67 7.13 -17.01
C ASP A 309 0.51 8.01 -15.76
N GLY A 310 1.63 8.48 -15.21
CA GLY A 310 1.66 9.37 -14.06
C GLY A 310 1.57 8.65 -12.71
N ALA A 311 1.70 7.32 -12.67
CA ALA A 311 1.73 6.56 -11.42
C ALA A 311 2.85 7.07 -10.48
N VAL A 312 2.59 7.01 -9.18
CA VAL A 312 3.58 7.29 -8.14
C VAL A 312 3.68 6.07 -7.25
N MET A 313 4.86 5.46 -7.20
CA MET A 313 5.12 4.31 -6.35
C MET A 313 6.24 4.61 -5.35
N LYS A 314 5.98 4.34 -4.07
CA LYS A 314 6.98 4.37 -2.99
C LYS A 314 7.18 2.97 -2.44
N LEU A 315 8.41 2.49 -2.51
CA LEU A 315 8.82 1.18 -2.02
C LEU A 315 9.78 1.38 -0.85
N VAL A 316 9.48 0.74 0.27
CA VAL A 316 10.29 0.78 1.48
C VAL A 316 10.53 -0.64 1.98
N ASP A 317 11.79 -1.01 2.13
CA ASP A 317 12.21 -2.35 2.58
C ASP A 317 11.66 -3.50 1.69
N CYS A 318 11.39 -3.20 0.42
CA CYS A 318 10.88 -4.16 -0.56
C CYS A 318 11.97 -4.90 -1.34
N ASP A 319 11.65 -6.12 -1.77
CA ASP A 319 12.52 -6.97 -2.58
C ASP A 319 11.87 -7.32 -3.94
N ILE A 320 12.51 -6.95 -5.05
CA ILE A 320 12.05 -7.22 -6.41
C ILE A 320 13.04 -8.18 -7.04
N THR A 321 12.70 -9.47 -7.02
CA THR A 321 13.69 -10.53 -7.24
C THR A 321 13.25 -11.58 -8.24
N GLU A 322 14.19 -12.15 -8.98
CA GLU A 322 13.94 -13.38 -9.76
C GLU A 322 12.79 -13.26 -10.79
N ASN A 323 12.50 -12.05 -11.26
CA ASN A 323 11.49 -11.83 -12.31
C ASN A 323 12.14 -11.98 -13.69
N LYS A 324 11.43 -12.63 -14.62
CA LYS A 324 11.99 -13.09 -15.88
C LYS A 324 11.16 -12.70 -17.10
N GLY A 325 11.71 -11.85 -17.98
CA GLY A 325 11.15 -11.67 -19.32
C GLY A 325 11.48 -12.89 -20.18
N VAL A 326 10.52 -13.54 -20.83
CA VAL A 326 10.78 -14.82 -21.53
C VAL A 326 11.03 -14.68 -23.03
N LEU A 327 10.70 -13.53 -23.62
CA LEU A 327 10.94 -13.26 -25.04
C LEU A 327 12.26 -12.52 -25.29
N ASP A 328 12.83 -12.75 -26.47
CA ASP A 328 13.91 -11.92 -27.00
C ASP A 328 13.44 -10.46 -27.16
N GLY A 329 14.27 -9.51 -26.75
CA GLY A 329 13.92 -8.09 -26.71
C GLY A 329 13.06 -7.67 -25.50
N SER A 330 12.84 -8.56 -24.52
CA SER A 330 12.14 -8.19 -23.28
C SER A 330 12.91 -7.16 -22.46
N ASN A 331 12.22 -6.18 -21.87
CA ASN A 331 12.86 -5.04 -21.18
C ASN A 331 12.32 -4.89 -19.77
N GLY A 332 13.10 -4.29 -18.87
CA GLY A 332 12.62 -3.89 -17.55
C GLY A 332 12.34 -5.05 -16.61
N GLY A 333 13.22 -6.06 -16.53
CA GLY A 333 12.94 -7.34 -15.86
C GLY A 333 12.31 -7.22 -14.48
N GLY A 334 12.99 -6.53 -13.57
CA GLY A 334 12.46 -6.22 -12.25
C GLY A 334 11.39 -5.14 -12.32
N ILE A 335 11.76 -3.94 -12.78
CA ILE A 335 10.86 -2.79 -12.82
C ILE A 335 10.98 -2.07 -14.16
N PHE A 336 9.84 -1.73 -14.74
CA PHE A 336 9.73 -0.74 -15.81
C PHE A 336 8.87 0.44 -15.34
N ASN A 337 9.53 1.57 -15.14
CA ASN A 337 8.92 2.86 -14.82
C ASN A 337 8.78 3.71 -16.10
N GLU A 338 7.54 3.95 -16.52
CA GLU A 338 7.22 4.72 -17.72
C GLU A 338 6.39 5.96 -17.42
N SER A 339 6.89 7.16 -17.74
CA SER A 339 6.15 8.43 -17.54
C SER A 339 5.58 8.57 -16.11
N SER A 340 6.32 8.08 -15.12
CA SER A 340 5.86 7.88 -13.74
C SER A 340 7.00 8.21 -12.76
N THR A 341 6.70 8.18 -11.46
CA THR A 341 7.66 8.51 -10.39
C THR A 341 7.84 7.33 -9.44
N LEU A 342 9.07 6.83 -9.35
CA LEU A 342 9.44 5.71 -8.48
C LEU A 342 10.38 6.17 -7.36
N TYR A 343 9.98 5.94 -6.11
CA TYR A 343 10.82 6.09 -4.92
C TYR A 343 11.13 4.70 -4.34
N MET A 344 12.40 4.42 -4.09
CA MET A 344 12.84 3.20 -3.42
C MET A 344 13.76 3.56 -2.27
N THR A 345 13.49 3.02 -1.09
CA THR A 345 14.32 3.19 0.10
C THR A 345 14.57 1.84 0.74
N ASN A 346 15.85 1.51 0.97
CA ASN A 346 16.27 0.25 1.57
C ASN A 346 15.79 -1.00 0.78
N CYS A 347 15.63 -0.88 -0.53
CA CYS A 347 15.11 -1.96 -1.38
C CYS A 347 16.20 -2.76 -2.08
N SER A 348 15.88 -4.02 -2.42
CA SER A 348 16.71 -4.86 -3.29
C SER A 348 16.05 -5.08 -4.65
N VAL A 349 16.81 -4.93 -5.74
CA VAL A 349 16.42 -5.35 -7.10
C VAL A 349 17.44 -6.38 -7.57
N MET A 350 17.10 -7.67 -7.45
CA MET A 350 18.10 -8.74 -7.57
C MET A 350 17.71 -9.87 -8.51
N ASN A 351 18.68 -10.38 -9.26
CA ASN A 351 18.54 -11.59 -10.07
C ASN A 351 17.39 -11.55 -11.08
N ASN A 352 17.00 -10.35 -11.53
CA ASN A 352 15.99 -10.21 -12.58
C ASN A 352 16.66 -10.39 -13.94
N THR A 353 15.96 -11.08 -14.85
CA THR A 353 16.54 -11.53 -16.10
C THR A 353 15.65 -11.19 -17.29
N VAL A 354 16.23 -10.61 -18.34
CA VAL A 354 15.55 -10.33 -19.60
C VAL A 354 16.45 -10.59 -20.80
N TRP A 355 15.91 -10.50 -22.02
CA TRP A 355 16.65 -10.63 -23.26
C TRP A 355 16.63 -9.34 -24.10
N GLY A 356 16.51 -8.19 -23.44
CA GLY A 356 16.54 -6.86 -24.05
C GLY A 356 17.37 -5.90 -23.20
N VAL A 357 16.77 -4.88 -22.60
CA VAL A 357 17.49 -3.83 -21.85
C VAL A 357 16.90 -3.59 -20.46
N GLY A 358 17.69 -3.05 -19.54
CA GLY A 358 17.23 -2.68 -18.20
C GLY A 358 16.76 -3.88 -17.39
N ALA A 359 17.63 -4.85 -17.10
CA ALA A 359 17.21 -6.09 -16.46
C ALA A 359 16.71 -5.88 -15.02
N GLY A 360 17.41 -5.06 -14.24
CA GLY A 360 16.95 -4.63 -12.91
C GLY A 360 15.86 -3.58 -13.03
N VAL A 361 16.26 -2.34 -13.36
CA VAL A 361 15.38 -1.18 -13.49
C VAL A 361 15.50 -0.58 -14.89
N TYR A 362 14.37 -0.39 -15.55
CA TYR A 362 14.25 0.35 -16.79
C TYR A 362 13.39 1.58 -16.58
N THR A 363 13.91 2.74 -16.99
CA THR A 363 13.19 4.02 -16.95
C THR A 363 13.18 4.61 -18.35
N TYR A 364 12.00 4.96 -18.84
CA TYR A 364 11.83 5.48 -20.19
C TYR A 364 10.50 6.22 -20.32
N SER A 365 10.45 7.25 -21.16
CA SER A 365 9.19 7.76 -21.70
C SER A 365 9.40 8.21 -23.14
N ALA A 366 8.34 8.18 -23.92
CA ALA A 366 8.37 8.75 -25.25
C ALA A 366 8.33 10.28 -25.25
N ASN A 367 7.73 10.90 -24.22
CA ASN A 367 7.23 12.29 -24.29
C ASN A 367 7.38 13.13 -23.00
N THR A 368 7.56 12.52 -21.83
CA THR A 368 7.50 13.24 -20.54
C THR A 368 8.58 12.76 -19.59
N ASN A 369 8.95 13.59 -18.61
CA ASN A 369 9.91 13.18 -17.59
C ASN A 369 9.43 11.94 -16.82
N THR A 370 10.35 11.01 -16.59
CA THR A 370 10.20 9.83 -15.73
C THR A 370 11.20 9.96 -14.59
N TYR A 371 10.73 9.90 -13.35
CA TYR A 371 11.55 10.16 -12.17
C TYR A 371 11.90 8.87 -11.42
N LEU A 372 13.16 8.76 -10.99
CA LEU A 372 13.68 7.62 -10.25
C LEU A 372 14.50 8.10 -9.05
N TYR A 373 14.13 7.66 -7.86
CA TYR A 373 14.84 7.96 -6.62
C TYR A 373 15.23 6.64 -5.93
N LEU A 374 16.53 6.35 -5.85
CA LEU A 374 17.06 5.16 -5.19
C LEU A 374 17.90 5.58 -3.98
N TYR A 375 17.45 5.18 -2.80
CA TYR A 375 18.10 5.50 -1.54
C TYR A 375 18.41 4.22 -0.78
N ASN A 376 19.68 4.02 -0.41
CA ASN A 376 20.09 2.85 0.36
C ASN A 376 19.74 1.50 -0.31
N CYS A 377 19.75 1.47 -1.64
CA CYS A 377 19.28 0.31 -2.41
C CYS A 377 20.43 -0.57 -2.88
N THR A 378 20.14 -1.87 -3.06
CA THR A 378 21.05 -2.79 -3.75
C THR A 378 20.42 -3.28 -5.04
N VAL A 379 21.13 -3.05 -6.16
CA VAL A 379 20.76 -3.54 -7.48
C VAL A 379 21.83 -4.53 -7.93
N SER A 380 21.53 -5.82 -7.91
CA SER A 380 22.57 -6.84 -8.11
C SER A 380 22.17 -8.10 -8.86
N GLY A 381 23.10 -8.69 -9.60
CA GLY A 381 22.87 -9.97 -10.28
C GLY A 381 21.83 -9.90 -11.40
N ASN A 382 21.39 -8.72 -11.82
CA ASN A 382 20.43 -8.58 -12.89
C ASN A 382 21.11 -8.74 -14.25
N SER A 383 20.49 -9.47 -15.18
CA SER A 383 21.12 -9.83 -16.45
C SER A 383 20.21 -9.58 -17.65
N THR A 384 20.75 -8.91 -18.68
CA THR A 384 20.08 -8.81 -19.98
C THR A 384 20.34 -10.02 -20.87
N ASN A 385 20.89 -11.12 -20.33
CA ASN A 385 21.28 -12.35 -21.03
C ASN A 385 21.96 -12.08 -22.37
N ALA A 386 22.86 -11.09 -22.40
CA ALA A 386 23.25 -10.45 -23.65
C ALA A 386 23.98 -11.41 -24.61
N GLY A 387 24.63 -12.47 -24.12
CA GLY A 387 25.34 -13.41 -24.97
C GLY A 387 26.38 -12.66 -25.81
N PRO A 388 26.36 -12.72 -27.16
CA PRO A 388 27.22 -11.88 -28.00
C PRO A 388 26.63 -10.51 -28.35
N ASN A 389 25.40 -10.19 -27.93
CA ASN A 389 24.69 -8.98 -28.33
C ASN A 389 25.17 -7.74 -27.57
N THR A 390 26.02 -6.97 -28.23
CA THR A 390 26.58 -5.71 -27.71
C THR A 390 25.63 -4.51 -27.84
N ASN A 391 24.36 -4.69 -28.20
CA ASN A 391 23.36 -3.61 -28.22
C ASN A 391 22.48 -3.58 -26.96
N ARG A 392 22.53 -4.62 -26.13
CA ARG A 392 21.79 -4.66 -24.86
C ARG A 392 22.51 -3.85 -23.80
N ARG A 393 21.76 -3.14 -22.95
CA ARG A 393 22.28 -2.13 -22.03
C ARG A 393 21.58 -2.17 -20.68
N GLY A 394 22.31 -1.74 -19.65
CA GLY A 394 21.78 -1.53 -18.30
C GLY A 394 21.37 -2.85 -17.68
N GLY A 395 22.34 -3.64 -17.23
CA GLY A 395 22.04 -4.84 -16.44
C GLY A 395 21.32 -4.44 -15.15
N GLY A 396 21.91 -3.52 -14.39
CA GLY A 396 21.30 -2.96 -13.19
C GLY A 396 20.25 -1.89 -13.50
N LEU A 397 20.66 -0.79 -14.13
CA LEU A 397 19.80 0.33 -14.50
C LEU A 397 20.01 0.74 -15.95
N TYR A 398 18.91 0.87 -16.70
CA TYR A 398 18.91 1.61 -17.95
C TYR A 398 18.04 2.88 -17.82
N ALA A 399 18.71 4.03 -17.80
CA ALA A 399 18.14 5.36 -17.74
C ALA A 399 18.00 5.93 -19.15
N ARG A 400 16.83 5.74 -19.77
CA ARG A 400 16.58 6.08 -21.17
C ARG A 400 15.63 7.26 -21.27
N GLU A 401 15.83 8.09 -22.30
CA GLU A 401 15.01 9.24 -22.76
C GLU A 401 13.99 9.79 -21.75
N PHE A 402 14.21 11.05 -21.33
CA PHE A 402 13.42 11.74 -20.30
C PHE A 402 13.58 11.22 -18.87
N THR A 403 14.57 10.37 -18.60
CA THR A 403 14.86 9.93 -17.24
C THR A 403 15.46 11.06 -16.40
N ARG A 404 14.99 11.22 -15.15
CA ARG A 404 15.54 12.08 -14.11
C ARG A 404 15.79 11.23 -12.86
N GLY A 405 17.03 10.79 -12.69
CA GLY A 405 17.44 9.86 -11.64
C GLY A 405 18.26 10.54 -10.53
N LEU A 406 18.00 10.17 -9.29
CA LEU A 406 18.83 10.47 -8.13
C LEU A 406 19.08 9.18 -7.35
N ILE A 407 20.35 8.84 -7.19
CA ILE A 407 20.82 7.62 -6.55
C ILE A 407 21.74 8.03 -5.41
N VAL A 408 21.40 7.67 -4.17
CA VAL A 408 22.18 8.00 -2.97
C VAL A 408 22.43 6.72 -2.18
N ASN A 409 23.67 6.54 -1.70
CA ASN A 409 24.04 5.43 -0.82
C ASN A 409 23.63 4.05 -1.36
N SER A 410 23.80 3.80 -2.66
CA SER A 410 23.31 2.57 -3.27
C SER A 410 24.45 1.74 -3.84
N THR A 411 24.26 0.42 -3.84
CA THR A 411 25.23 -0.57 -4.34
C THR A 411 24.73 -1.21 -5.63
N PHE A 412 25.53 -1.12 -6.70
CA PHE A 412 25.31 -1.82 -7.96
C PHE A 412 26.39 -2.90 -8.13
N HIS A 413 26.00 -4.16 -8.07
CA HIS A 413 26.95 -5.28 -8.00
C HIS A 413 26.60 -6.46 -8.90
N GLY A 414 27.56 -6.99 -9.66
CA GLY A 414 27.34 -8.27 -10.36
C GLY A 414 26.29 -8.23 -11.45
N ASN A 415 25.89 -7.05 -11.94
CA ASN A 415 24.91 -6.94 -13.01
C ASN A 415 25.57 -7.17 -14.38
N GLU A 416 24.86 -7.79 -15.31
CA GLU A 416 25.37 -8.19 -16.62
C GLU A 416 24.59 -7.55 -17.77
N SER A 417 25.33 -7.02 -18.77
CA SER A 417 24.73 -6.61 -20.05
C SER A 417 25.72 -6.60 -21.23
N GLY A 418 25.28 -6.10 -22.40
CA GLY A 418 26.17 -5.85 -23.54
C GLY A 418 27.12 -4.66 -23.31
N ASN A 419 26.59 -3.54 -22.78
CA ASN A 419 27.33 -2.36 -22.30
C ASN A 419 26.59 -1.74 -21.10
N GLY A 420 27.30 -1.12 -20.17
CA GLY A 420 26.63 -0.55 -19.00
C GLY A 420 26.04 -1.64 -18.11
N GLY A 421 26.88 -2.58 -17.65
CA GLY A 421 26.49 -3.68 -16.77
C GLY A 421 25.74 -3.18 -15.54
N GLY A 422 26.33 -2.25 -14.78
CA GLY A 422 25.71 -1.57 -13.66
C GLY A 422 24.68 -0.55 -14.12
N ILE A 423 25.15 0.53 -14.76
CA ILE A 423 24.31 1.67 -15.14
C ILE A 423 24.59 2.06 -16.59
N SER A 424 23.55 2.28 -17.39
CA SER A 424 23.64 2.89 -18.72
C SER A 424 22.66 4.06 -18.83
N LEU A 425 23.13 5.18 -19.39
CA LEU A 425 22.31 6.34 -19.70
C LEU A 425 22.22 6.54 -21.21
N TYR A 426 21.00 6.73 -21.71
CA TYR A 426 20.75 7.09 -23.10
C TYR A 426 19.74 8.23 -23.22
N GLY A 427 20.03 9.17 -24.11
CA GLY A 427 19.10 10.23 -24.49
C GLY A 427 19.10 10.44 -26.00
N ALA A 428 18.05 11.09 -26.48
CA ALA A 428 17.95 11.57 -27.85
C ALA A 428 17.87 13.11 -27.87
N ALA A 429 18.02 13.71 -29.06
CA ALA A 429 17.85 15.15 -29.22
C ALA A 429 16.46 15.57 -28.73
N GLY A 430 16.39 16.52 -27.81
CA GLY A 430 15.13 16.96 -27.17
C GLY A 430 14.57 15.99 -26.12
N LYS A 431 15.23 14.86 -25.86
CA LYS A 431 14.81 13.81 -24.93
C LYS A 431 15.97 13.39 -24.03
N THR A 432 16.54 14.36 -23.31
CA THR A 432 17.72 14.14 -22.49
C THR A 432 17.43 13.24 -21.29
N SER A 433 18.46 12.55 -20.81
CA SER A 433 18.39 11.76 -19.57
C SER A 433 19.48 12.22 -18.59
N GLU A 434 19.13 12.34 -17.32
CA GLU A 434 20.04 12.78 -16.27
C GLU A 434 19.99 11.80 -15.09
N VAL A 435 21.15 11.43 -14.57
CA VAL A 435 21.28 10.67 -13.32
C VAL A 435 22.33 11.35 -12.44
N THR A 436 21.99 11.58 -11.18
CA THR A 436 22.96 11.98 -10.15
C THR A 436 23.25 10.80 -9.23
N LEU A 437 24.53 10.50 -9.02
CA LEU A 437 25.04 9.41 -8.19
C LEU A 437 25.82 10.02 -7.01
N ILE A 438 25.35 9.81 -5.79
CA ILE A 438 25.96 10.35 -4.58
C ILE A 438 26.30 9.21 -3.65
N SER A 439 27.52 9.21 -3.10
CA SER A 439 27.90 8.28 -2.04
C SER A 439 27.58 6.82 -2.37
N SER A 440 27.79 6.36 -3.61
CA SER A 440 27.33 5.05 -4.08
C SER A 440 28.47 4.21 -4.65
N THR A 441 28.31 2.89 -4.68
CA THR A 441 29.34 1.94 -5.12
C THR A 441 28.84 1.12 -6.31
N VAL A 442 29.57 1.17 -7.44
CA VAL A 442 29.30 0.40 -8.66
C VAL A 442 30.52 -0.49 -8.95
N THR A 443 30.40 -1.78 -8.66
CA THR A 443 31.53 -2.72 -8.68
C THR A 443 31.15 -4.13 -9.11
N ASP A 444 32.12 -4.92 -9.59
CA ASP A 444 31.93 -6.28 -10.13
C ASP A 444 30.78 -6.45 -11.14
N ASN A 445 30.37 -5.37 -11.81
CA ASN A 445 29.43 -5.49 -12.92
C ASN A 445 30.18 -6.00 -14.15
N TYR A 446 29.48 -6.69 -15.03
CA TYR A 446 30.03 -7.26 -16.25
C TYR A 446 29.34 -6.67 -17.48
N ALA A 447 30.13 -6.34 -18.49
CA ALA A 447 29.65 -6.02 -19.81
C ALA A 447 30.49 -6.73 -20.86
N ILE A 448 29.84 -7.30 -21.87
CA ILE A 448 30.53 -8.02 -22.95
C ILE A 448 31.48 -7.11 -23.72
N ASN A 449 31.10 -5.85 -23.94
CA ASN A 449 31.87 -4.93 -24.77
C ASN A 449 32.59 -3.86 -23.95
N LYS A 450 31.84 -2.97 -23.30
CA LYS A 450 32.44 -1.82 -22.60
C LYS A 450 31.60 -1.29 -21.45
N ALA A 451 32.25 -0.47 -20.63
CA ALA A 451 31.58 0.34 -19.60
C ALA A 451 30.72 -0.50 -18.66
N ALA A 452 31.24 -1.62 -18.17
CA ALA A 452 30.51 -2.49 -17.27
C ALA A 452 30.03 -1.78 -16.00
N GLY A 453 30.78 -0.81 -15.46
CA GLY A 453 30.29 0.02 -14.37
C GLY A 453 29.23 1.01 -14.84
N VAL A 454 29.65 2.08 -15.52
CA VAL A 454 28.76 3.16 -15.99
C VAL A 454 29.02 3.56 -17.44
N GLU A 455 27.98 3.51 -18.27
CA GLU A 455 27.98 4.02 -19.65
C GLU A 455 27.15 5.31 -19.75
N THR A 456 27.70 6.37 -20.35
CA THR A 456 26.91 7.54 -20.75
C THR A 456 27.01 7.80 -22.25
N LEU A 457 25.86 7.87 -22.92
CA LEU A 457 25.77 8.16 -24.36
C LEU A 457 25.42 9.64 -24.60
N ALA A 458 25.39 10.06 -25.88
CA ALA A 458 25.01 11.43 -26.24
C ALA A 458 23.64 11.83 -25.66
N ASN A 459 23.46 13.14 -25.39
CA ASN A 459 22.25 13.71 -24.79
C ASN A 459 21.96 13.19 -23.37
N THR A 460 23.00 12.85 -22.62
CA THR A 460 22.87 12.43 -21.22
C THR A 460 23.72 13.29 -20.30
N THR A 461 23.41 13.25 -19.01
CA THR A 461 24.18 13.91 -17.97
C THR A 461 24.29 12.97 -16.77
N LEU A 462 25.53 12.61 -16.42
CA LEU A 462 25.88 11.97 -15.17
C LEU A 462 26.56 13.01 -14.29
N LYS A 463 26.02 13.23 -13.10
CA LYS A 463 26.73 13.94 -12.02
C LYS A 463 27.08 12.92 -10.96
N ALA A 464 28.35 12.75 -10.64
CA ALA A 464 28.79 11.77 -9.66
C ALA A 464 29.63 12.45 -8.57
N TYR A 465 29.20 12.24 -7.32
CA TYR A 465 29.80 12.82 -6.13
C TYR A 465 30.06 11.73 -5.09
N ASN A 466 31.19 11.82 -4.39
CA ASN A 466 31.50 10.96 -3.25
C ASN A 466 31.37 9.45 -3.54
N SER A 467 31.56 9.00 -4.77
CA SER A 467 31.16 7.65 -5.23
C SER A 467 32.33 6.81 -5.71
N ILE A 468 32.12 5.49 -5.83
CA ILE A 468 33.14 4.54 -6.29
C ILE A 468 32.59 3.78 -7.50
N VAL A 469 33.30 3.85 -8.63
CA VAL A 469 33.06 3.02 -9.82
C VAL A 469 34.38 2.30 -10.15
N ALA A 470 34.54 1.08 -9.66
CA ALA A 470 35.81 0.34 -9.75
C ALA A 470 35.60 -1.17 -9.70
N GLY A 471 36.52 -1.94 -10.29
CA GLY A 471 36.50 -3.40 -10.25
C GLY A 471 35.44 -4.04 -11.16
N ASN A 472 34.94 -3.30 -12.15
CA ASN A 472 34.01 -3.84 -13.14
C ASN A 472 34.78 -4.53 -14.28
N ARG A 473 34.10 -5.37 -15.07
CA ARG A 473 34.73 -6.25 -16.08
C ARG A 473 34.10 -6.04 -17.46
N ALA A 474 34.91 -5.61 -18.44
CA ALA A 474 34.55 -5.55 -19.85
C ALA A 474 35.78 -5.64 -20.76
N VAL A 475 35.57 -5.78 -22.07
CA VAL A 475 36.67 -5.80 -23.06
C VAL A 475 37.40 -4.46 -23.11
N THR A 476 36.67 -3.35 -23.01
CA THR A 476 37.27 -1.99 -22.96
C THR A 476 36.58 -1.14 -21.89
N ASN A 477 37.33 -0.18 -21.32
CA ASN A 477 36.79 0.84 -20.40
C ASN A 477 35.85 0.27 -19.34
N ALA A 478 36.30 -0.78 -18.63
CA ALA A 478 35.41 -1.62 -17.83
C ALA A 478 34.63 -0.84 -16.76
N ASP A 479 35.24 0.15 -16.11
CA ASP A 479 34.58 0.91 -15.05
C ASP A 479 33.68 2.02 -15.59
N MET A 480 34.14 2.81 -16.56
CA MET A 480 33.34 3.92 -17.07
C MET A 480 33.71 4.28 -18.50
N GLU A 481 32.70 4.51 -19.33
CA GLU A 481 32.83 5.19 -20.63
C GLU A 481 31.80 6.30 -20.74
N SER A 482 32.23 7.47 -21.19
CA SER A 482 31.35 8.62 -21.32
C SER A 482 31.54 9.30 -22.67
N ALA A 483 30.42 9.63 -23.32
CA ALA A 483 30.43 10.55 -24.44
C ALA A 483 30.98 11.93 -24.02
N ALA A 484 31.38 12.75 -24.99
CA ALA A 484 31.94 14.06 -24.69
C ALA A 484 30.92 14.93 -23.93
N ASN A 485 31.36 15.55 -22.83
CA ASN A 485 30.59 16.49 -22.01
C ASN A 485 29.33 15.89 -21.35
N THR A 486 29.28 14.58 -21.13
CA THR A 486 28.12 13.93 -20.48
C THR A 486 28.35 13.56 -19.02
N ALA A 487 29.55 13.76 -18.48
CA ALA A 487 29.88 13.40 -17.10
C ALA A 487 30.58 14.55 -16.34
N SER A 488 30.10 14.82 -15.12
CA SER A 488 30.74 15.69 -14.13
C SER A 488 31.04 14.84 -12.90
N LEU A 489 32.32 14.75 -12.55
CA LEU A 489 32.86 13.78 -11.60
C LEU A 489 33.62 14.52 -10.52
N SER A 490 33.26 14.35 -9.25
CA SER A 490 33.90 15.03 -8.12
C SER A 490 33.96 14.11 -6.90
N TYR A 491 35.07 14.15 -6.16
CA TYR A 491 35.29 13.30 -4.99
C TYR A 491 34.96 11.82 -5.26
N MET A 492 35.58 11.20 -6.26
CA MET A 492 35.18 9.85 -6.65
C MET A 492 36.32 8.98 -7.15
N VAL A 493 36.10 7.68 -7.14
CA VAL A 493 36.99 6.68 -7.75
C VAL A 493 36.42 6.25 -9.11
N VAL A 494 37.26 6.25 -10.15
CA VAL A 494 36.99 5.63 -11.45
C VAL A 494 38.13 4.68 -11.80
N GLY A 495 37.86 3.38 -11.80
CA GLY A 495 38.87 2.34 -11.92
C GLY A 495 39.93 2.46 -10.83
N SER A 496 41.17 2.69 -11.22
CA SER A 496 42.28 2.87 -10.27
C SER A 496 42.55 4.33 -9.88
N GLN A 497 41.83 5.29 -10.47
CA GLN A 497 42.07 6.72 -10.25
C GLN A 497 41.10 7.30 -9.23
N LEU A 498 41.64 7.99 -8.21
CA LEU A 498 40.86 8.83 -7.31
C LEU A 498 40.86 10.28 -7.81
N ARG A 499 39.70 10.94 -7.75
CA ARG A 499 39.48 12.33 -8.15
C ARG A 499 39.12 13.20 -6.95
N ASP A 500 39.66 14.42 -6.91
CA ASP A 500 39.36 15.42 -5.87
C ASP A 500 38.05 16.17 -6.15
N GLY A 501 37.77 17.19 -5.33
CA GLY A 501 36.57 18.02 -5.44
C GLY A 501 36.45 18.80 -6.75
N SER A 502 37.58 19.08 -7.42
CA SER A 502 37.60 19.70 -8.76
C SER A 502 37.38 18.70 -9.89
N GLY A 503 37.42 17.40 -9.59
CA GLY A 503 37.37 16.31 -10.55
C GLY A 503 38.74 15.93 -11.14
N ALA A 504 39.82 16.58 -10.70
CA ALA A 504 41.18 16.25 -11.14
C ALA A 504 41.66 14.95 -10.47
N ALA A 505 42.47 14.17 -11.19
CA ALA A 505 43.08 12.98 -10.62
C ALA A 505 44.10 13.37 -9.54
N VAL A 506 44.04 12.72 -8.38
CA VAL A 506 44.96 12.98 -7.27
C VAL A 506 46.30 12.31 -7.55
N SER A 507 47.35 13.10 -7.68
CA SER A 507 48.68 12.61 -8.04
C SER A 507 49.26 11.66 -6.98
N GLY A 508 49.79 10.52 -7.41
CA GLY A 508 50.40 9.51 -6.53
C GLY A 508 49.40 8.65 -5.73
N VAL A 509 48.09 8.85 -5.91
CA VAL A 509 47.05 8.06 -5.24
C VAL A 509 46.45 7.05 -6.21
N THR A 510 46.44 5.79 -5.81
CA THR A 510 45.85 4.69 -6.58
C THR A 510 44.82 3.93 -5.76
N PHE A 511 43.75 3.50 -6.42
CA PHE A 511 42.74 2.61 -5.87
C PHE A 511 42.90 1.21 -6.47
N ASP A 512 42.83 0.18 -5.63
CA ASP A 512 42.82 -1.21 -6.07
C ASP A 512 41.55 -1.89 -5.57
N ALA A 513 40.60 -2.10 -6.47
CA ALA A 513 39.30 -2.69 -6.11
C ALA A 513 39.43 -4.09 -5.49
N ALA A 514 40.44 -4.88 -5.89
CA ALA A 514 40.59 -6.25 -5.40
C ALA A 514 40.98 -6.32 -3.92
N THR A 515 41.67 -5.29 -3.41
CA THR A 515 42.13 -5.23 -2.01
C THR A 515 41.38 -4.20 -1.17
N MET A 516 40.72 -3.22 -1.81
CA MET A 516 40.05 -2.11 -1.13
C MET A 516 38.52 -2.23 -1.09
N LEU A 517 37.92 -3.13 -1.86
CA LEU A 517 36.49 -3.45 -1.78
C LEU A 517 36.29 -4.89 -1.30
N GLY A 518 35.33 -5.07 -0.39
CA GLY A 518 34.90 -6.40 0.06
C GLY A 518 33.99 -7.11 -0.93
N ALA A 519 33.49 -8.28 -0.53
CA ALA A 519 32.42 -8.98 -1.25
C ALA A 519 31.05 -8.31 -1.01
N LEU A 520 30.09 -8.58 -1.90
CA LEU A 520 28.68 -8.29 -1.63
C LEU A 520 28.18 -9.23 -0.53
N THR A 521 27.95 -8.71 0.66
CA THR A 521 27.52 -9.48 1.83
C THR A 521 26.64 -8.62 2.75
N ASP A 522 26.04 -9.24 3.76
CA ASP A 522 25.46 -8.50 4.86
C ASP A 522 26.55 -7.73 5.63
N ASN A 523 26.46 -6.40 5.58
CA ASN A 523 27.27 -5.51 6.40
C ASN A 523 26.39 -4.72 7.36
N GLY A 524 25.32 -5.28 7.93
CA GLY A 524 24.51 -4.68 9.00
C GLY A 524 23.46 -3.65 8.57
N GLY A 525 23.15 -3.56 7.27
CA GLY A 525 22.02 -2.79 6.75
C GLY A 525 20.89 -3.70 6.29
N ARG A 526 19.77 -3.14 5.80
CA ARG A 526 18.63 -3.93 5.27
C ARG A 526 18.96 -4.74 4.01
N THR A 527 19.89 -4.26 3.21
CA THR A 527 20.29 -4.87 1.93
C THR A 527 21.78 -5.20 1.95
N PRO A 528 22.23 -6.25 1.22
CA PRO A 528 23.65 -6.57 1.17
C PRO A 528 24.43 -5.48 0.45
N THR A 529 25.66 -5.22 0.88
CA THR A 529 26.49 -4.11 0.40
C THR A 529 27.93 -4.54 0.19
N VAL A 530 28.75 -3.64 -0.37
CA VAL A 530 30.19 -3.81 -0.50
C VAL A 530 30.90 -2.86 0.45
N MET A 531 31.65 -3.41 1.41
CA MET A 531 32.40 -2.61 2.39
C MET A 531 33.67 -2.03 1.78
N LEU A 532 33.92 -0.74 2.05
CA LEU A 532 35.18 -0.07 1.74
C LEU A 532 36.22 -0.38 2.83
N SER A 533 37.45 -0.75 2.42
CA SER A 533 38.56 -0.93 3.35
C SER A 533 38.98 0.40 4.00
N ALA A 534 39.24 0.38 5.31
CA ALA A 534 39.76 1.53 6.06
C ALA A 534 41.16 1.97 5.60
N SER A 535 41.92 1.08 4.93
CA SER A 535 43.23 1.41 4.35
C SER A 535 43.14 2.09 2.98
N SER A 536 41.95 2.19 2.40
CA SER A 536 41.76 2.81 1.10
C SER A 536 41.93 4.33 1.17
N PRO A 537 42.54 4.99 0.17
CA PRO A 537 42.52 6.45 0.09
C PRO A 537 41.08 7.00 0.00
N ALA A 538 40.15 6.24 -0.58
CA ALA A 538 38.74 6.61 -0.66
C ALA A 538 38.05 6.67 0.72
N ALA A 539 38.66 6.14 1.78
CA ALA A 539 38.15 6.23 3.15
C ALA A 539 38.27 7.65 3.75
N THR A 540 39.18 8.47 3.21
CA THR A 540 39.57 9.76 3.83
C THR A 540 39.59 10.95 2.87
N MET A 541 39.43 10.72 1.57
CA MET A 541 39.55 11.76 0.53
C MET A 541 38.23 12.11 -0.18
N GLY A 542 37.09 11.68 0.38
CA GLY A 542 35.76 12.04 -0.08
C GLY A 542 35.24 13.35 0.52
N MET A 543 33.93 13.55 0.37
CA MET A 543 33.21 14.70 0.93
C MET A 543 33.00 14.55 2.44
N ASP A 544 33.10 15.64 3.21
CA ASP A 544 32.57 15.66 4.58
C ASP A 544 31.07 15.94 4.65
N VAL A 545 30.53 15.87 5.87
CA VAL A 545 29.11 16.11 6.17
C VAL A 545 28.64 17.52 5.83
N ASP A 546 29.51 18.53 5.90
CA ASP A 546 29.11 19.91 5.57
C ASP A 546 28.99 20.07 4.06
N GLU A 547 29.94 19.53 3.30
CA GLU A 547 29.87 19.46 1.84
C GLU A 547 28.65 18.64 1.37
N LEU A 548 28.39 17.48 1.97
CA LEU A 548 27.20 16.66 1.66
C LEU A 548 25.89 17.37 2.02
N ARG A 549 25.85 18.10 3.13
CA ARG A 549 24.68 18.91 3.52
C ARG A 549 24.45 20.06 2.54
N GLN A 550 25.49 20.72 2.03
CA GLN A 550 25.31 21.75 1.00
C GLN A 550 24.83 21.14 -0.31
N LEU A 551 25.40 20.01 -0.72
CA LEU A 551 24.95 19.30 -1.92
C LEU A 551 23.47 18.91 -1.83
N SER A 552 22.94 18.57 -0.65
CA SER A 552 21.52 18.22 -0.51
C SER A 552 20.58 19.38 -0.84
N LEU A 553 21.02 20.63 -0.64
CA LEU A 553 20.25 21.84 -0.90
C LEU A 553 20.16 22.20 -2.39
N ASP A 554 21.00 21.60 -3.24
CA ASP A 554 20.96 21.78 -4.70
C ASP A 554 19.74 21.09 -5.35
N PHE A 555 19.03 20.26 -4.60
CA PHE A 555 17.86 19.51 -5.05
C PHE A 555 16.55 20.14 -4.58
N ASN A 556 15.47 19.94 -5.33
CA ASN A 556 14.14 20.42 -4.98
C ASN A 556 13.09 19.28 -5.05
N PRO A 557 12.54 18.83 -3.91
CA PRO A 557 12.92 19.24 -2.56
C PRO A 557 14.37 18.82 -2.22
N PRO A 558 15.00 19.44 -1.19
CA PRO A 558 16.32 19.01 -0.73
C PRO A 558 16.34 17.53 -0.35
N ILE A 559 17.49 16.88 -0.52
CA ILE A 559 17.66 15.49 -0.09
C ILE A 559 17.60 15.44 1.44
N ASP A 560 16.81 14.51 1.98
CA ASP A 560 16.73 14.29 3.43
C ASP A 560 18.12 14.03 4.02
N LEU A 561 18.41 14.68 5.15
CA LEU A 561 19.69 14.56 5.84
C LEU A 561 19.90 13.16 6.41
N ASP A 562 18.83 12.46 6.81
CA ASP A 562 18.91 11.07 7.24
C ASP A 562 19.25 10.12 6.08
N ILE A 563 18.99 10.53 4.84
CA ILE A 563 19.43 9.81 3.65
C ILE A 563 20.89 10.13 3.37
N ILE A 564 21.27 11.40 3.15
CA ILE A 564 22.60 11.73 2.60
C ILE A 564 23.75 11.69 3.62
N LEU A 565 23.48 11.92 4.92
CA LEU A 565 24.52 11.98 5.97
C LEU A 565 24.76 10.65 6.69
N LYS A 566 23.97 9.62 6.36
CA LYS A 566 24.22 8.24 6.74
C LYS A 566 24.69 7.46 5.52
N ASP A 567 25.30 6.31 5.73
CA ASP A 567 25.62 5.36 4.67
C ASP A 567 24.45 4.40 4.43
N GLN A 568 24.59 3.49 3.47
CA GLN A 568 23.55 2.52 3.11
C GLN A 568 23.09 1.65 4.30
N THR A 569 23.95 1.46 5.29
CA THR A 569 23.69 0.64 6.49
C THR A 569 23.14 1.46 7.66
N GLY A 570 22.92 2.76 7.46
CA GLY A 570 22.47 3.69 8.50
C GLY A 570 23.59 4.25 9.38
N VAL A 571 24.85 3.93 9.10
CA VAL A 571 25.99 4.44 9.88
C VAL A 571 26.26 5.89 9.51
N SER A 572 26.43 6.73 10.52
CA SER A 572 26.71 8.16 10.31
C SER A 572 28.06 8.40 9.60
N ARG A 573 28.05 9.41 8.71
CA ARG A 573 29.23 9.97 8.05
C ARG A 573 29.91 11.08 8.88
N GLU A 574 29.40 11.41 10.07
CA GLU A 574 29.98 12.41 10.96
C GLU A 574 31.46 12.11 11.26
N GLY A 575 32.31 13.12 11.10
CA GLY A 575 33.77 12.98 11.27
C GLY A 575 34.47 12.11 10.21
N LYS A 576 33.78 11.72 9.12
CA LYS A 576 34.33 10.87 8.05
C LYS A 576 34.35 11.61 6.71
N LYS A 577 35.23 11.14 5.82
CA LYS A 577 35.36 11.59 4.42
C LYS A 577 35.40 10.39 3.48
N ALA A 578 34.51 9.42 3.71
CA ALA A 578 34.51 8.18 2.96
C ALA A 578 33.61 8.28 1.71
N MET A 579 34.15 7.86 0.57
CA MET A 579 33.40 7.66 -0.68
C MET A 579 32.65 6.32 -0.67
N GLY A 580 31.67 6.18 -1.55
CA GLY A 580 30.92 4.94 -1.75
C GLY A 580 29.76 4.73 -0.79
N ALA A 581 29.04 3.63 -1.01
CA ALA A 581 27.78 3.30 -0.36
C ALA A 581 27.90 3.06 1.15
N VAL A 582 29.03 2.52 1.60
CA VAL A 582 29.25 2.11 3.00
C VAL A 582 30.58 2.67 3.48
N VAL A 583 30.57 3.28 4.66
CA VAL A 583 31.80 3.81 5.28
C VAL A 583 32.59 2.67 5.93
N PRO A 584 33.93 2.76 5.98
CA PRO A 584 34.75 1.79 6.71
C PRO A 584 34.39 1.74 8.20
N ARG A 585 34.63 0.58 8.80
CA ARG A 585 34.36 0.29 10.21
C ARG A 585 35.60 0.28 11.06
#